data_AF-A0A8T4P4K6-F1
#
_entry.id   AF-A0A8T4P4K6-F1
#
_cell.length_a   1.000
_cell.length_b   1.000
_cell.length_c   1.000
_cell.angle_alpha   90.00
_cell.angle_beta   90.00
_cell.angle_gamma   90.00
#
_symmetry.space_group_name_H-M   'P 1'
#
loop_
_entity.id
_entity.type
_entity.pdbx_description
1 polymer ?
#
loop_
_entity_poly.entity_id
_entity_poly.type
_entity_poly.pdbx_seq_one_letter_code
_entity_poly.pdbx_strand_id
1 'polypeptide(L)'
;MGTITVNVDDKTEKKFREAVKEKKGIGKGKLGSAISEAMNQWIKLNSDDEIAKRQIALMERGFDLGGITVKHRSELYERGV
;
A
#
# COMPACT_ATOMS: atom_id res chain seq x y z
N MET A 1 12.52 18.27 8.52
CA MET A 1 13.11 16.93 8.53
C MET A 1 12.95 16.39 9.94
N GLY A 2 12.10 15.37 10.13
CA GLY A 2 11.92 14.75 11.45
C GLY A 2 13.04 13.75 11.72
N THR A 3 13.51 13.67 12.96
CA THR A 3 14.47 12.66 13.39
C THR A 3 13.72 11.57 14.14
N ILE A 4 13.95 10.32 13.76
CA ILE A 4 13.38 9.15 14.41
C ILE A 4 14.54 8.27 14.86
N THR A 5 14.54 7.87 16.13
CA THR A 5 15.47 6.89 16.68
C THR A 5 14.71 5.59 16.88
N VAL A 6 15.21 4.52 16.27
CA VAL A 6 14.60 3.18 16.33
C VAL A 6 15.68 2.15 16.63
N ASN A 7 15.35 1.21 17.51
CA ASN A 7 16.17 0.03 17.74
C ASN A 7 15.70 -1.09 16.83
N VAL A 8 16.64 -1.69 16.10
CA VAL A 8 16.41 -2.80 15.19
C VAL A 8 17.45 -3.86 15.51
N ASP A 9 17.14 -5.13 15.30
CA ASP A 9 18.11 -6.19 15.53
C ASP A 9 19.28 -6.07 14.53
N ASP A 10 20.48 -6.45 15.00
CA ASP A 10 21.73 -6.32 14.23
C ASP A 10 21.69 -7.06 12.89
N LYS A 11 20.95 -8.16 12.80
CA LYS A 11 20.86 -8.96 11.58
C LYS A 11 20.03 -8.21 10.53
N THR A 12 18.94 -7.58 10.95
CA THR A 12 18.13 -6.72 10.08
C THR A 12 18.88 -5.47 9.65
N GLU A 13 19.59 -4.79 10.57
CA GLU A 13 20.40 -3.61 10.24
C GLU A 13 21.45 -3.93 9.19
N LYS A 14 22.21 -5.01 9.38
CA LYS A 14 23.26 -5.43 8.44
C LYS A 14 22.71 -5.73 7.06
N LYS A 15 21.66 -6.56 6.98
CA LYS A 15 21.02 -6.92 5.71
C LYS A 15 20.46 -5.70 4.99
N PHE A 16 19.81 -4.80 5.72
CA PHE A 16 19.26 -3.58 5.13
C PHE A 16 20.39 -2.69 4.60
N ARG A 17 21.46 -2.50 5.37
CA ARG A 17 22.60 -1.70 4.96
C ARG A 17 23.30 -2.28 3.73
N GLU A 18 23.45 -3.60 3.63
CA GLU A 18 24.00 -4.27 2.44
C GLU A 18 23.11 -4.04 1.22
N ALA A 19 21.80 -4.25 1.34
CA ALA A 19 20.86 -4.01 0.25
C ALA A 19 20.87 -2.54 -0.24
N VAL A 20 21.04 -1.59 0.69
CA VAL A 20 21.19 -0.16 0.33
C VAL A 20 22.49 0.11 -0.39
N LYS A 21 23.60 -0.51 0.04
CA LYS A 21 24.89 -0.38 -0.66
C LYS A 21 24.80 -0.90 -2.10
N GLU A 22 24.16 -2.05 -2.31
CA GLU A 22 23.98 -2.65 -3.63
C GLU A 22 23.07 -1.81 -4.53
N LYS A 23 21.91 -1.35 -4.03
CA LYS A 23 20.95 -0.60 -4.85
C LYS A 23 21.30 0.87 -5.06
N LYS A 24 21.84 1.54 -4.05
CA LYS A 24 21.99 3.01 -4.02
C LYS A 24 23.44 3.49 -3.91
N GLY A 25 24.39 2.56 -3.74
CA GLY A 25 25.79 2.84 -3.54
C GLY A 25 26.13 3.27 -2.10
N ILE A 26 27.40 3.61 -1.88
CA ILE A 26 27.92 4.07 -0.60
C ILE A 26 27.98 5.60 -0.60
N GLY A 27 27.44 6.26 0.42
CA GLY A 27 27.52 7.71 0.54
C GLY A 27 26.68 8.29 1.67
N LYS A 28 27.02 9.51 2.09
CA LYS A 28 26.26 10.25 3.11
C LYS A 28 24.82 10.44 2.64
N GLY A 29 23.86 10.12 3.49
CA GLY A 29 22.43 10.28 3.20
C GLY A 29 21.76 9.14 2.42
N LYS A 30 22.51 8.17 1.87
CA LYS A 30 21.93 7.03 1.14
C LYS A 30 21.06 6.14 2.04
N LEU A 31 21.54 5.86 3.25
CA LEU A 31 20.78 5.09 4.25
C LEU A 31 19.51 5.83 4.69
N GLY A 32 19.61 7.14 4.96
CA GLY A 32 18.44 7.96 5.31
C GLY A 32 17.41 8.01 4.19
N SER A 33 17.85 8.19 2.93
CA SER A 33 16.97 8.13 1.76
C SER A 33 16.29 6.76 1.61
N ALA A 34 17.01 5.66 1.88
CA ALA A 34 16.43 4.32 1.85
C ALA A 34 15.39 4.10 2.95
N ILE A 35 15.64 4.61 4.16
CA ILE A 35 14.67 4.56 5.26
C ILE A 35 13.40 5.33 4.88
N SER A 36 13.53 6.56 4.37
CA SER A 36 12.37 7.34 3.90
C SER A 36 11.57 6.62 2.81
N GLU A 37 12.25 5.99 1.85
CA GLU A 37 11.59 5.23 0.79
C GLU A 37 10.86 4.00 1.35
N ALA A 38 11.50 3.24 2.25
CA ALA A 38 10.88 2.08 2.88
C ALA A 38 9.64 2.46 3.69
N MET A 39 9.70 3.57 4.44
CA MET A 39 8.53 4.08 5.19
C MET A 39 7.39 4.49 4.26
N ASN A 40 7.69 5.18 3.15
CA ASN A 40 6.68 5.56 2.17
C ASN A 40 6.04 4.33 1.49
N GLN A 41 6.84 3.33 1.14
CA GLN A 41 6.33 2.07 0.58
C GLN A 41 5.44 1.33 1.59
N TRP A 42 5.84 1.29 2.86
CA TRP A 42 5.03 0.69 3.92
C TRP A 42 3.68 1.40 4.08
N ILE A 43 3.68 2.74 4.12
CA ILE A 43 2.44 3.53 4.19
C ILE A 43 1.54 3.20 3.01
N LYS A 44 2.10 3.17 1.79
CA LYS A 44 1.34 2.87 0.57
C LYS A 44 0.72 1.48 0.58
N LEU A 45 1.50 0.46 0.94
CA LEU A 45 1.02 -0.92 1.08
C LEU A 45 -0.16 -1.00 2.05
N ASN A 46 -0.05 -0.34 3.21
CA ASN A 46 -1.09 -0.38 4.22
C ASN A 46 -2.30 0.51 3.87
N SER A 47 -2.11 1.60 3.12
CA SER A 47 -3.24 2.40 2.63
C SER A 47 -4.03 1.67 1.55
N ASP A 48 -3.34 0.95 0.67
CA ASP A 48 -3.96 0.15 -0.38
C ASP A 48 -4.74 -1.01 0.23
N ASP A 49 -4.24 -1.63 1.30
CA ASP A 49 -4.97 -2.66 2.07
C ASP A 49 -6.24 -2.11 2.74
N GLU A 50 -6.20 -0.91 3.32
CA GLU A 50 -7.40 -0.29 3.92
C GLU A 50 -8.42 0.14 2.85
N ILE A 51 -7.96 0.59 1.69
CA ILE A 51 -8.82 0.85 0.54
C ILE A 51 -9.43 -0.46 0.02
N ALA A 52 -8.63 -1.52 -0.11
CA ALA A 52 -9.10 -2.82 -0.56
C ALA A 52 -10.13 -3.42 0.40
N LYS A 53 -9.87 -3.40 1.71
CA LYS A 53 -10.82 -3.82 2.74
C LYS A 53 -12.10 -2.98 2.70
N ARG A 54 -11.99 -1.66 2.53
CA ARG A 54 -13.15 -0.78 2.39
C ARG A 54 -13.96 -1.10 1.13
N GLN A 55 -13.30 -1.36 0.01
CA GLN A 55 -13.98 -1.71 -1.25
C GLN A 55 -14.65 -3.08 -1.15
N ILE A 56 -14.00 -4.08 -0.56
CA ILE A 56 -14.60 -5.39 -0.27
C ILE A 56 -15.81 -5.23 0.65
N ALA A 57 -15.71 -4.45 1.73
CA ALA A 57 -16.84 -4.18 2.62
C ALA A 57 -18.00 -3.45 1.93
N LEU A 58 -17.72 -2.58 0.95
CA LEU A 58 -18.74 -1.94 0.11
C LEU A 58 -19.39 -2.92 -0.88
N MET A 59 -18.62 -3.86 -1.43
CA MET A 59 -19.15 -4.94 -2.26
C MET A 59 -20.03 -5.90 -1.45
N GLU A 60 -19.64 -6.24 -0.23
CA GLU A 60 -20.38 -7.12 0.68
C GLU A 60 -21.67 -6.48 1.21
N ARG A 61 -21.65 -5.16 1.48
CA ARG A 61 -22.85 -4.44 1.93
C ARG A 61 -23.93 -4.34 0.85
N GLY A 62 -23.57 -4.51 -0.43
CA GLY A 62 -24.46 -4.27 -1.56
C GLY A 62 -24.81 -2.78 -1.70
N PHE A 63 -24.79 -2.27 -2.93
CA PHE A 63 -25.28 -0.93 -3.21
C PHE A 63 -26.79 -0.99 -3.50
N ASP A 64 -27.61 -0.36 -2.68
CA ASP A 64 -28.98 0.00 -3.08
C ASP A 64 -28.89 1.25 -3.96
N LEU A 65 -28.85 1.04 -5.28
CA LEU A 65 -28.76 2.11 -6.27
C LEU A 65 -30.11 2.82 -6.52
N GLY A 66 -31.10 2.67 -5.63
CA GLY A 66 -32.40 3.33 -5.74
C GLY A 66 -33.19 2.82 -6.96
N GLY A 67 -34.19 1.99 -6.72
CA GLY A 67 -35.16 1.56 -7.74
C GLY A 67 -34.62 0.61 -8.82
N ILE A 68 -33.32 0.33 -8.88
CA ILE A 68 -32.73 -0.64 -9.81
C ILE A 68 -31.88 -1.62 -9.01
N THR A 69 -32.49 -2.73 -8.61
CA THR A 69 -31.80 -3.89 -8.05
C THR A 69 -31.34 -4.78 -9.19
N VAL A 70 -30.06 -4.70 -9.55
CA VAL A 70 -29.46 -5.61 -10.53
C VAL A 70 -28.99 -6.86 -9.79
N LYS A 71 -29.63 -8.00 -10.01
CA LYS A 71 -29.27 -9.27 -9.33
C LYS A 71 -28.23 -10.08 -10.09
N HIS A 72 -28.16 -9.90 -11.41
CA HIS A 72 -27.23 -10.63 -12.28
C HIS A 72 -26.48 -9.69 -13.23
N ARG A 73 -25.19 -9.98 -13.47
CA ARG A 73 -24.31 -9.17 -14.33
C ARG A 73 -24.86 -8.96 -15.75
N SER A 74 -25.69 -9.88 -16.25
CA SER A 74 -26.37 -9.77 -17.55
C SER A 74 -27.34 -8.58 -17.64
N GLU A 75 -28.02 -8.24 -16.54
CA GLU A 75 -29.01 -7.15 -16.50
C GLU A 75 -28.37 -5.75 -16.67
N LEU A 76 -27.06 -5.61 -16.43
CA LEU A 76 -26.33 -4.36 -16.61
C LEU A 76 -26.05 -4.03 -18.09
N TYR A 77 -25.93 -5.04 -18.95
CA TYR A 77 -25.54 -4.86 -20.36
C TYR A 77 -26.73 -4.82 -21.33
N GLU A 78 -27.93 -5.19 -20.88
CA GLU A 78 -29.15 -5.17 -21.71
C GLU A 78 -29.81 -3.78 -21.79
N ARG A 79 -29.41 -2.82 -20.94
CA ARG A 79 -29.93 -1.43 -20.96
C ARG A 79 -29.26 -0.50 -21.98
N GLY A 80 -28.50 -1.05 -22.91
CA GLY A 80 -27.98 -0.32 -24.07
C GLY A 80 -28.88 -0.47 -25.30
N VAL A 81 -30.05 0.15 -25.29
CA VAL A 81 -30.86 0.48 -26.48
C VAL A 81 -31.49 1.85 -26.29
#